data_AF-A0A7Y4QY23-F1
#
_entry.id   AF-A0A7Y4QY23-F1
#
_cell.length_a   1.000
_cell.length_b   1.000
_cell.length_c   1.000
_cell.angle_alpha   90.00
_cell.angle_beta   90.00
_cell.angle_gamma   90.00
#
_symmetry.space_group_name_H-M   'P 1'
#
loop_
_entity.id
_entity.type
_entity.pdbx_description
1 polymer ?
#
loop_
_entity_poly.entity_id
_entity_poly.type
_entity_poly.pdbx_seq_one_letter_code
_entity_poly.pdbx_strand_id
1 'polypeptide(L)'
;MKLRLALTIFFTLIIFSSFSPTDWKTEKRSGYLVRYTQEDEATRATYISLFDQGKKAVQAFFNKSYRAEFEVNIHPNRLSMDTQWQTDWKMPDFKSECWMVASGVATKLDLLSPARWKEEACEHVYEDKEKTQSLITHEMVHVFHGQWNKSPDFSEVEQMDWWVEGLATYASGQCDQQRIGDVKRALAEDKVPATLDKFWSGKNRYGLSGSVVMYIDQHYGRTKLLELLPLTKKPELLSELKISEEQLLADWKKFILSTGN
;
A
#
# COMPACT_ATOMS: atom_id res chain seq x y z
N MET A 1 -43.90 20.59 60.13
CA MET A 1 -44.04 21.19 58.80
C MET A 1 -43.14 20.40 57.85
N LYS A 2 -43.72 19.71 56.84
CA LYS A 2 -43.05 18.67 56.05
C LYS A 2 -42.12 19.27 55.00
N LEU A 3 -40.84 18.86 55.03
CA LEU A 3 -39.81 19.20 54.05
C LEU A 3 -40.12 18.48 52.72
N ARG A 4 -40.37 19.23 51.64
CA ARG A 4 -40.58 18.67 50.29
C ARG A 4 -39.24 18.64 49.55
N LEU A 5 -38.77 17.42 49.27
CA LEU A 5 -37.63 17.11 48.43
C LEU A 5 -38.02 17.36 46.96
N ALA A 6 -37.35 18.30 46.28
CA ALA A 6 -37.54 18.55 44.86
C ALA A 6 -36.61 17.63 44.05
N LEU A 7 -37.20 16.63 43.38
CA LEU A 7 -36.51 15.73 42.45
C LEU A 7 -36.35 16.46 41.10
N THR A 8 -35.13 16.88 40.76
CA THR A 8 -34.83 17.49 39.46
C THR A 8 -34.43 16.38 38.50
N ILE A 9 -35.33 16.02 37.58
CA ILE A 9 -35.06 15.05 36.51
C ILE A 9 -34.28 15.77 35.41
N PHE A 10 -32.99 15.47 35.28
CA PHE A 10 -32.16 15.92 34.17
C PHE A 10 -32.49 15.05 32.94
N PHE A 11 -33.27 15.59 32.01
CA PHE A 11 -33.54 14.95 30.72
C PHE A 11 -32.32 15.19 29.82
N THR A 12 -31.38 14.24 29.77
CA THR A 12 -30.29 14.27 28.80
C THR A 12 -30.88 13.93 27.43
N LEU A 13 -31.11 14.96 26.60
CA LEU A 13 -31.37 14.81 25.18
C LEU A 13 -30.13 14.18 24.53
N ILE A 14 -30.14 12.85 24.41
CA ILE A 14 -29.23 12.15 23.50
C ILE A 14 -29.73 12.50 22.10
N ILE A 15 -29.11 13.52 21.50
CA ILE A 15 -29.27 13.79 20.07
C ILE A 15 -28.62 12.60 19.36
N PHE A 16 -29.43 11.60 19.03
CA PHE A 16 -29.08 10.61 18.01
C PHE A 16 -28.89 11.40 16.72
N SER A 17 -27.64 11.77 16.45
CA SER A 17 -27.23 12.25 15.15
C SER A 17 -27.49 11.09 14.20
N SER A 18 -28.61 11.14 13.51
CA SER A 18 -28.95 10.20 12.45
C SER A 18 -27.79 10.21 11.47
N PHE A 19 -26.98 9.15 11.49
CA PHE A 19 -25.99 8.85 10.48
C PHE A 19 -26.74 8.87 9.14
N SER A 20 -26.57 9.95 8.39
CA SER A 20 -27.03 9.95 7.01
C SER A 20 -26.21 8.88 6.30
N PRO A 21 -26.84 7.93 5.59
CA PRO A 21 -26.09 6.98 4.79
C PRO A 21 -25.10 7.76 3.92
N THR A 22 -23.83 7.36 3.95
CA THR A 22 -22.80 8.03 3.16
C THR A 22 -23.19 7.92 1.69
N ASP A 23 -23.59 9.04 1.08
CA ASP A 23 -23.97 9.09 -0.33
C ASP A 23 -22.72 8.95 -1.21
N TRP A 24 -22.40 7.70 -1.53
CA TRP A 24 -21.33 7.35 -2.45
C TRP A 24 -21.73 7.69 -3.88
N LYS A 25 -20.86 8.45 -4.54
CA LYS A 25 -20.90 8.74 -5.97
C LYS A 25 -19.95 7.80 -6.69
N THR A 26 -20.17 7.60 -7.98
CA THR A 26 -19.31 6.76 -8.82
C THR A 26 -19.03 7.46 -10.14
N GLU A 27 -17.75 7.57 -10.51
CA GLU A 27 -17.28 8.07 -11.78
C GLU A 27 -16.54 6.96 -12.53
N LYS A 28 -16.95 6.69 -13.78
CA LYS A 28 -16.29 5.70 -14.63
C LYS A 28 -15.09 6.31 -15.34
N ARG A 29 -13.94 5.65 -15.25
CA ARG A 29 -12.69 6.00 -15.94
C ARG A 29 -12.29 4.88 -16.90
N SER A 30 -11.25 5.10 -17.70
CA SER A 30 -10.75 4.06 -18.61
C SER A 30 -10.09 2.93 -17.83
N GLY A 31 -10.84 1.86 -17.57
CA GLY A 31 -10.39 0.64 -16.91
C GLY A 31 -10.27 0.73 -15.38
N TYR A 32 -11.01 1.63 -14.75
CA TYR A 32 -11.32 1.60 -13.31
C TYR A 32 -12.55 2.46 -13.00
N LEU A 33 -13.19 2.22 -11.86
CA LEU A 33 -14.28 3.03 -11.30
C LEU A 33 -13.77 3.79 -10.09
N VAL A 34 -14.10 5.07 -9.96
CA VAL A 34 -13.79 5.86 -8.76
C VAL A 34 -15.05 6.05 -7.94
N ARG A 35 -15.03 5.63 -6.69
CA ARG A 35 -16.10 5.83 -5.72
C ARG A 35 -15.64 6.81 -4.67
N TYR A 36 -16.45 7.82 -4.40
CA TYR A 36 -16.10 8.89 -3.47
C TYR A 36 -17.37 9.51 -2.88
N THR A 37 -17.22 10.32 -1.85
CA THR A 37 -18.38 10.93 -1.16
C THR A 37 -18.47 12.42 -1.43
N GLN A 38 -19.54 13.07 -0.97
CA GLN A 38 -19.69 14.52 -1.12
C GLN A 38 -18.51 15.33 -0.53
N GLU A 39 -17.82 14.81 0.50
CA GLU A 39 -16.66 15.47 1.11
C GLU A 39 -15.49 15.64 0.11
N ASP A 40 -15.35 14.71 -0.84
CA ASP A 40 -14.27 14.69 -1.83
C ASP A 40 -14.67 15.32 -3.17
N GLU A 41 -15.89 15.82 -3.31
CA GLU A 41 -16.41 16.34 -4.59
C GLU A 41 -15.53 17.46 -5.17
N ALA A 42 -15.00 18.33 -4.31
CA ALA A 42 -14.18 19.47 -4.68
C ALA A 42 -12.75 19.06 -5.10
N THR A 43 -12.22 17.96 -4.55
CA THR A 43 -10.86 17.46 -4.80
C THR A 43 -10.81 16.27 -5.77
N ARG A 44 -11.99 15.74 -6.18
CA ARG A 44 -12.11 14.54 -7.03
C ARG A 44 -11.23 14.58 -8.28
N ALA A 45 -11.18 15.72 -8.97
CA ALA A 45 -10.43 15.85 -10.22
C ALA A 45 -8.92 15.69 -9.98
N THR A 46 -8.44 16.20 -8.84
CA THR A 46 -7.04 16.04 -8.42
C THR A 46 -6.74 14.58 -8.10
N TYR A 47 -7.60 13.89 -7.34
CA TYR A 47 -7.41 12.47 -7.03
C TYR A 47 -7.42 11.59 -8.29
N ILE A 48 -8.38 11.83 -9.20
CA ILE A 48 -8.46 11.15 -10.48
C ILE A 48 -7.16 11.34 -11.29
N SER A 49 -6.60 12.56 -11.30
CA SER A 49 -5.32 12.81 -11.96
C SER A 49 -4.17 11.99 -11.34
N LEU A 50 -4.14 11.82 -10.02
CA LEU A 50 -3.13 11.00 -9.34
C LEU A 50 -3.28 9.51 -9.71
N PHE A 51 -4.51 9.00 -9.78
CA PHE A 51 -4.80 7.63 -10.20
C PHE A 51 -4.45 7.38 -11.67
N ASP A 52 -4.83 8.29 -12.56
CA ASP A 52 -4.52 8.21 -13.99
C ASP A 52 -2.98 8.21 -14.21
N GLN A 53 -2.23 9.01 -13.44
CA GLN A 53 -0.77 9.02 -13.47
C GLN A 53 -0.15 7.74 -12.89
N GLY A 54 -0.64 7.28 -11.73
CA GLY A 54 -0.15 6.05 -11.10
C GLY A 54 -0.36 4.85 -12.02
N LYS A 55 -1.56 4.70 -12.59
CA LYS A 55 -1.87 3.67 -13.58
C LYS A 55 -0.91 3.70 -14.77
N LYS A 56 -0.68 4.88 -15.36
CA LYS A 56 0.27 5.04 -16.48
C LYS A 56 1.70 4.69 -16.09
N ALA A 57 2.15 5.10 -14.90
CA ALA A 57 3.48 4.79 -14.39
C ALA A 57 3.69 3.29 -14.23
N VAL A 58 2.73 2.58 -13.63
CA VAL A 58 2.77 1.12 -13.50
C VAL A 58 2.79 0.44 -14.87
N GLN A 59 1.96 0.88 -15.81
CA GLN A 59 1.94 0.32 -17.16
C GLN A 59 3.25 0.56 -17.91
N ALA A 60 3.86 1.74 -17.76
CA ALA A 60 5.15 2.05 -18.33
C ALA A 60 6.27 1.22 -17.70
N PHE A 61 6.24 1.04 -16.37
CA PHE A 61 7.19 0.22 -15.64
C PHE A 61 7.15 -1.24 -16.15
N PHE A 62 5.98 -1.88 -16.17
CA PHE A 62 5.89 -3.28 -16.58
C PHE A 62 5.82 -3.49 -18.10
N ASN A 63 5.66 -2.42 -18.88
CA ASN A 63 5.30 -2.49 -20.30
C ASN A 63 4.10 -3.43 -20.56
N LYS A 64 3.10 -3.35 -19.67
CA LYS A 64 1.91 -4.20 -19.65
C LYS A 64 0.71 -3.43 -19.12
N SER A 65 -0.48 -3.80 -19.58
CA SER A 65 -1.73 -3.26 -19.04
C SER A 65 -2.25 -4.10 -17.87
N TYR A 66 -3.06 -3.46 -17.03
CA TYR A 66 -3.95 -4.16 -16.09
C TYR A 66 -4.82 -5.15 -16.86
N ARG A 67 -5.06 -6.34 -16.29
CA ARG A 67 -5.85 -7.42 -16.91
C ARG A 67 -7.35 -7.19 -16.79
N ALA A 68 -7.78 -6.47 -15.76
CA ALA A 68 -9.19 -6.21 -15.47
C ALA A 68 -9.42 -4.78 -14.98
N GLU A 69 -10.66 -4.34 -15.11
CA GLU A 69 -11.17 -3.14 -14.42
C GLU A 69 -11.14 -3.38 -12.90
N PHE A 70 -10.90 -2.33 -12.12
CA PHE A 70 -10.87 -2.36 -10.67
C PHE A 70 -11.56 -1.12 -10.08
N GLU A 71 -11.85 -1.14 -8.79
CA GLU A 71 -12.45 -0.02 -8.07
C GLU A 71 -11.39 0.81 -7.33
N VAL A 72 -11.59 2.11 -7.24
CA VAL A 72 -10.81 2.99 -6.37
C VAL A 72 -11.80 3.67 -5.42
N ASN A 73 -11.75 3.30 -4.15
CA ASN A 73 -12.67 3.79 -3.13
C ASN A 73 -11.97 4.83 -2.26
N ILE A 74 -12.43 6.08 -2.34
CA ILE A 74 -11.94 7.17 -1.49
C ILE A 74 -12.83 7.25 -0.25
N HIS A 75 -12.33 6.75 0.86
CA HIS A 75 -13.02 6.74 2.14
C HIS A 75 -12.96 8.13 2.79
N PRO A 76 -14.10 8.69 3.23
CA PRO A 76 -14.14 10.06 3.78
C PRO A 76 -13.42 10.21 5.13
N ASN A 77 -13.14 9.10 5.82
CA ASN A 77 -12.45 9.05 7.11
C ASN A 77 -11.97 7.62 7.41
N ARG A 78 -11.10 7.50 8.42
CA ARG A 78 -10.51 6.26 8.95
C ARG A 78 -11.56 5.23 9.32
N LEU A 79 -12.66 5.65 9.94
CA LEU A 79 -13.73 4.74 10.36
C LEU A 79 -14.38 4.05 9.17
N SER A 80 -14.65 4.79 8.09
CA SER A 80 -15.21 4.21 6.86
C SER A 80 -14.26 3.20 6.24
N MET A 81 -12.96 3.50 6.20
CA MET A 81 -11.94 2.62 5.63
C MET A 81 -11.74 1.35 6.49
N ASP A 82 -11.60 1.51 7.82
CA ASP A 82 -11.46 0.39 8.74
C ASP A 82 -12.68 -0.54 8.66
N THR A 83 -13.89 0.00 8.60
CA THR A 83 -15.13 -0.81 8.48
C THR A 83 -15.11 -1.66 7.20
N GLN A 84 -14.60 -1.09 6.10
CA GLN A 84 -14.43 -1.81 4.85
C GLN A 84 -13.42 -2.95 5.01
N TRP A 85 -12.21 -2.68 5.51
CA TRP A 85 -11.17 -3.70 5.69
C TRP A 85 -11.53 -4.78 6.70
N GLN A 86 -12.23 -4.44 7.78
CA GLN A 86 -12.79 -5.39 8.74
C GLN A 86 -13.70 -6.42 8.04
N THR A 87 -14.49 -5.96 7.07
CA THR A 87 -15.39 -6.80 6.28
C THR A 87 -14.59 -7.68 5.31
N ASP A 88 -13.68 -7.08 4.54
CA ASP A 88 -12.93 -7.80 3.51
C ASP A 88 -12.00 -8.86 4.10
N TRP A 89 -11.32 -8.52 5.20
CA TRP A 89 -10.34 -9.40 5.85
C TRP A 89 -10.99 -10.32 6.88
N LYS A 90 -12.30 -10.20 7.10
CA LYS A 90 -13.05 -10.97 8.12
C LYS A 90 -12.46 -10.80 9.52
N MET A 91 -12.03 -9.58 9.83
CA MET A 91 -11.41 -9.20 11.10
C MET A 91 -12.21 -8.05 11.75
N PRO A 92 -13.33 -8.32 12.45
CA PRO A 92 -14.23 -7.28 12.95
C PRO A 92 -13.57 -6.29 13.93
N ASP A 93 -12.52 -6.73 14.62
CA ASP A 93 -11.79 -5.91 15.59
C ASP A 93 -10.57 -5.19 14.99
N PHE A 94 -10.31 -5.35 13.68
CA PHE A 94 -9.17 -4.71 13.02
C PHE A 94 -9.25 -3.19 13.10
N LYS A 95 -8.10 -2.55 13.32
CA LYS A 95 -7.91 -1.09 13.24
C LYS A 95 -6.63 -0.81 12.47
N SER A 96 -6.72 0.07 11.49
CA SER A 96 -5.53 0.45 10.73
C SER A 96 -4.60 1.32 11.55
N GLU A 97 -3.30 1.13 11.36
CA GLU A 97 -2.29 1.99 11.92
C GLU A 97 -2.31 3.37 11.23
N CYS A 98 -1.83 4.42 11.90
CA CYS A 98 -1.88 5.79 11.34
C CYS A 98 -1.13 5.94 10.00
N TRP A 99 -0.15 5.08 9.73
CA TRP A 99 0.62 5.07 8.48
C TRP A 99 -0.07 4.29 7.36
N MET A 100 -1.07 3.44 7.67
CA MET A 100 -1.84 2.68 6.68
C MET A 100 -2.94 3.58 6.12
N VAL A 101 -2.66 4.33 5.05
CA VAL A 101 -3.65 5.22 4.42
C VAL A 101 -4.29 4.65 3.17
N ALA A 102 -3.85 3.49 2.72
CA ALA A 102 -4.41 2.83 1.56
C ALA A 102 -4.11 1.32 1.57
N SER A 103 -4.82 0.57 0.72
CA SER A 103 -4.56 -0.83 0.42
C SER A 103 -5.04 -1.17 -0.99
N GLY A 104 -4.13 -1.68 -1.82
CA GLY A 104 -4.43 -2.23 -3.13
C GLY A 104 -4.47 -3.77 -3.16
N VAL A 105 -5.46 -4.34 -3.84
CA VAL A 105 -5.56 -5.76 -4.25
C VAL A 105 -6.11 -5.84 -5.68
N ALA A 106 -6.15 -7.02 -6.28
CA ALA A 106 -6.44 -7.19 -7.72
C ALA A 106 -7.67 -6.41 -8.24
N THR A 107 -8.74 -6.35 -7.45
CA THR A 107 -10.02 -5.77 -7.85
C THR A 107 -10.29 -4.39 -7.29
N LYS A 108 -9.45 -3.89 -6.37
CA LYS A 108 -9.72 -2.60 -5.72
C LYS A 108 -8.51 -1.94 -5.07
N LEU A 109 -8.59 -0.63 -4.94
CA LEU A 109 -7.73 0.21 -4.13
C LEU A 109 -8.61 1.01 -3.17
N ASP A 110 -8.49 0.76 -1.88
CA ASP A 110 -9.12 1.59 -0.85
C ASP A 110 -8.12 2.65 -0.38
N LEU A 111 -8.55 3.91 -0.32
CA LEU A 111 -7.71 5.06 0.03
C LEU A 111 -8.46 5.91 1.07
N LEU A 112 -7.82 6.20 2.20
CA LEU A 112 -8.26 7.27 3.07
C LEU A 112 -8.12 8.59 2.30
N SER A 113 -9.21 9.37 2.23
CA SER A 113 -9.23 10.67 1.57
C SER A 113 -7.98 11.49 1.94
N PRO A 114 -7.17 11.89 0.95
CA PRO A 114 -5.97 12.69 1.21
C PRO A 114 -6.25 14.00 1.98
N ALA A 115 -7.46 14.55 1.86
CA ALA A 115 -7.89 15.71 2.64
C ALA A 115 -7.93 15.45 4.17
N ARG A 116 -7.92 14.19 4.62
CA ARG A 116 -7.89 13.77 6.03
C ARG A 116 -6.50 13.44 6.54
N TRP A 117 -5.48 13.39 5.68
CA TRP A 117 -4.17 12.87 6.09
C TRP A 117 -3.52 13.72 7.17
N LYS A 118 -3.75 15.05 7.17
CA LYS A 118 -3.23 15.93 8.20
C LYS A 118 -3.74 15.59 9.60
N GLU A 119 -4.99 15.15 9.71
CA GLU A 119 -5.63 14.83 10.99
C GLU A 119 -5.52 13.34 11.35
N GLU A 120 -5.50 12.46 10.35
CA GLU A 120 -5.68 11.02 10.55
C GLU A 120 -4.45 10.20 10.18
N ALA A 121 -3.43 10.76 9.51
CA ALA A 121 -2.19 10.08 9.16
C ALA A 121 -0.97 10.69 9.86
N CYS A 122 0.05 9.86 10.10
CA CYS A 122 1.26 10.29 10.83
C CYS A 122 2.49 10.48 9.93
N GLU A 123 2.59 9.76 8.81
CA GLU A 123 3.77 9.75 7.93
C GLU A 123 3.51 10.39 6.56
N HIS A 124 2.24 10.72 6.26
CA HIS A 124 1.81 11.16 4.93
C HIS A 124 1.29 12.59 4.97
N VAL A 125 1.81 13.42 4.07
CA VAL A 125 1.44 14.83 3.92
C VAL A 125 0.93 15.01 2.49
N TYR A 126 -0.36 15.32 2.33
CA TYR A 126 -0.99 15.39 1.01
C TYR A 126 -0.36 16.48 0.12
N GLU A 127 0.11 17.55 0.73
CA GLU A 127 0.80 18.66 0.06
C GLU A 127 2.16 18.25 -0.52
N ASP A 128 2.77 17.17 -0.02
CA ASP A 128 3.95 16.54 -0.61
C ASP A 128 3.50 15.73 -1.85
N LYS A 129 3.37 16.44 -2.97
CA LYS A 129 2.81 15.89 -4.22
C LYS A 129 3.62 14.71 -4.75
N GLU A 130 4.95 14.75 -4.61
CA GLU A 130 5.81 13.67 -5.08
C GLU A 130 5.60 12.41 -4.25
N LYS A 131 5.67 12.51 -2.91
CA LYS A 131 5.41 11.35 -2.05
C LYS A 131 3.99 10.83 -2.16
N THR A 132 3.01 11.73 -2.29
CA THR A 132 1.60 11.37 -2.51
C THR A 132 1.45 10.59 -3.82
N GLN A 133 2.04 11.06 -4.91
CA GLN A 133 2.01 10.35 -6.19
C GLN A 133 2.72 8.99 -6.10
N SER A 134 3.87 8.91 -5.44
CA SER A 134 4.58 7.64 -5.24
C SER A 134 3.78 6.67 -4.38
N LEU A 135 3.11 7.12 -3.33
CA LEU A 135 2.21 6.28 -2.52
C LEU A 135 1.04 5.74 -3.34
N ILE A 136 0.36 6.60 -4.10
CA ILE A 136 -0.74 6.14 -4.95
C ILE A 136 -0.23 5.16 -6.02
N THR A 137 0.96 5.40 -6.56
CA THR A 137 1.58 4.49 -7.52
C THR A 137 1.94 3.15 -6.87
N HIS A 138 2.42 3.14 -5.61
CA HIS A 138 2.69 1.94 -4.82
C HIS A 138 1.45 1.06 -4.72
N GLU A 139 0.33 1.63 -4.31
CA GLU A 139 -0.93 0.88 -4.22
C GLU A 139 -1.44 0.41 -5.59
N MET A 140 -1.23 1.20 -6.63
CA MET A 140 -1.53 0.80 -8.01
C MET A 140 -0.65 -0.38 -8.47
N VAL A 141 0.58 -0.52 -7.98
CA VAL A 141 1.42 -1.70 -8.20
C VAL A 141 0.82 -2.91 -7.51
N HIS A 142 0.30 -2.78 -6.28
CA HIS A 142 -0.39 -3.87 -5.59
C HIS A 142 -1.62 -4.36 -6.36
N VAL A 143 -2.45 -3.44 -6.86
CA VAL A 143 -3.58 -3.79 -7.73
C VAL A 143 -3.09 -4.55 -8.97
N PHE A 144 -2.05 -4.04 -9.64
CA PHE A 144 -1.48 -4.70 -10.81
C PHE A 144 -0.97 -6.10 -10.45
N HIS A 145 -0.13 -6.23 -9.42
CA HIS A 145 0.43 -7.51 -8.99
C HIS A 145 -0.67 -8.50 -8.64
N GLY A 146 -1.70 -8.11 -7.88
CA GLY A 146 -2.84 -8.96 -7.55
C GLY A 146 -3.54 -9.52 -8.79
N GLN A 147 -3.68 -8.74 -9.87
CA GLN A 147 -4.30 -9.23 -11.12
C GLN A 147 -3.46 -10.28 -11.87
N TRP A 148 -2.15 -10.32 -11.62
CA TRP A 148 -1.23 -11.31 -12.18
C TRP A 148 -0.92 -12.45 -11.19
N ASN A 149 -1.21 -12.28 -9.90
CA ASN A 149 -0.98 -13.26 -8.85
C ASN A 149 -2.05 -14.36 -8.83
N LYS A 150 -1.69 -15.56 -8.36
CA LYS A 150 -2.65 -16.65 -8.14
C LYS A 150 -3.56 -16.42 -6.92
N SER A 151 -3.10 -15.62 -5.96
CA SER A 151 -3.84 -15.12 -4.80
C SER A 151 -4.10 -13.62 -5.01
N PRO A 152 -5.26 -13.23 -5.57
CA PRO A 152 -5.52 -11.85 -6.02
C PRO A 152 -5.57 -10.82 -4.89
N ASP A 153 -5.82 -11.27 -3.66
CA ASP A 153 -5.86 -10.51 -2.41
C ASP A 153 -4.65 -10.77 -1.50
N PHE A 154 -3.67 -11.54 -2.00
CA PHE A 154 -2.47 -11.97 -1.29
C PHE A 154 -2.70 -12.82 -0.02
N SER A 155 -3.91 -13.35 0.21
CA SER A 155 -4.20 -14.15 1.41
C SER A 155 -3.46 -15.50 1.45
N GLU A 156 -3.00 -16.00 0.30
CA GLU A 156 -2.29 -17.28 0.17
C GLU A 156 -0.81 -17.07 -0.19
N VAL A 157 -0.25 -15.91 0.16
CA VAL A 157 1.16 -15.57 -0.03
C VAL A 157 1.96 -15.98 1.21
N GLU A 158 2.96 -16.85 1.03
CA GLU A 158 3.76 -17.42 2.11
C GLU A 158 5.20 -16.92 2.04
N GLN A 159 5.65 -16.21 3.08
CA GLN A 159 7.04 -15.71 3.25
C GLN A 159 7.51 -14.77 2.11
N MET A 160 6.57 -14.00 1.58
CA MET A 160 6.76 -13.22 0.36
C MET A 160 6.35 -11.75 0.53
N ASP A 161 6.14 -11.29 1.77
CA ASP A 161 5.82 -9.89 2.07
C ASP A 161 6.91 -8.95 1.54
N TRP A 162 8.18 -9.35 1.66
CA TRP A 162 9.32 -8.60 1.10
C TRP A 162 9.24 -8.47 -0.42
N TRP A 163 8.64 -9.44 -1.11
CA TRP A 163 8.48 -9.40 -2.57
C TRP A 163 7.30 -8.50 -2.94
N VAL A 164 6.13 -8.70 -2.33
CA VAL A 164 4.92 -7.90 -2.58
C VAL A 164 5.20 -6.43 -2.31
N GLU A 165 5.67 -6.10 -1.11
CA GLU A 165 5.95 -4.71 -0.72
C GLU A 165 7.22 -4.16 -1.36
N GLY A 166 8.22 -5.01 -1.58
CA GLY A 166 9.45 -4.61 -2.28
C GLY A 166 9.18 -4.21 -3.73
N LEU A 167 8.34 -4.97 -4.43
CA LEU A 167 7.96 -4.67 -5.80
C LEU A 167 7.22 -3.35 -5.89
N ALA A 168 6.23 -3.13 -5.03
CA ALA A 168 5.51 -1.87 -4.98
C ALA A 168 6.43 -0.69 -4.61
N THR A 169 7.35 -0.87 -3.66
CA THR A 169 8.33 0.15 -3.28
C THR A 169 9.25 0.52 -4.44
N TYR A 170 9.76 -0.48 -5.17
CA TYR A 170 10.68 -0.25 -6.28
C TYR A 170 9.97 0.36 -7.48
N ALA A 171 8.85 -0.23 -7.90
CA ALA A 171 8.13 0.18 -9.11
C ALA A 171 7.43 1.55 -8.98
N SER A 172 7.09 1.96 -7.76
CA SER A 172 6.55 3.30 -7.48
C SER A 172 7.60 4.41 -7.40
N GLY A 173 8.89 4.05 -7.41
CA GLY A 173 9.98 5.00 -7.20
C GLY A 173 10.24 5.35 -5.73
N GLN A 174 9.58 4.69 -4.77
CA GLN A 174 9.85 4.88 -3.33
C GLN A 174 11.18 4.26 -2.86
N CYS A 175 11.83 3.44 -3.71
CA CYS A 175 13.21 2.98 -3.50
C CYS A 175 14.23 4.05 -3.92
N ASP A 176 14.13 5.23 -3.29
CA ASP A 176 14.92 6.42 -3.62
C ASP A 176 16.35 6.40 -3.04
N GLN A 177 17.13 7.43 -3.36
CA GLN A 177 18.51 7.57 -2.89
C GLN A 177 18.63 7.59 -1.36
N GLN A 178 17.70 8.23 -0.66
CA GLN A 178 17.71 8.28 0.80
C GLN A 178 17.54 6.88 1.37
N ARG A 179 16.55 6.14 0.87
CA ARG A 179 16.24 4.79 1.31
C ARG A 179 17.36 3.81 0.99
N ILE A 180 18.01 3.93 -0.17
CA ILE A 180 19.22 3.16 -0.51
C ILE A 180 20.39 3.53 0.43
N GLY A 181 20.55 4.81 0.76
CA GLY A 181 21.52 5.26 1.75
C GLY A 181 21.29 4.64 3.13
N ASP A 182 20.03 4.52 3.57
CA ASP A 182 19.66 3.88 4.84
C ASP A 182 19.98 2.38 4.85
N VAL A 183 19.76 1.68 3.72
CA VAL A 183 20.15 0.28 3.54
C VAL A 183 21.67 0.12 3.61
N LYS A 184 22.44 0.98 2.93
CA LYS A 184 23.91 0.96 2.98
C LYS A 184 24.43 1.14 4.41
N ARG A 185 23.85 2.06 5.18
CA ARG A 185 24.21 2.24 6.60
C ARG A 185 23.87 1.01 7.42
N ALA A 186 22.70 0.41 7.23
CA ALA A 186 22.34 -0.82 7.91
C ALA A 186 23.28 -1.99 7.59
N LEU A 187 23.78 -2.09 6.35
CA LEU A 187 24.80 -3.08 5.96
C LEU A 187 26.14 -2.82 6.65
N ALA A 188 26.60 -1.56 6.70
CA ALA A 188 27.85 -1.19 7.35
C ALA A 188 27.82 -1.45 8.87
N GLU A 189 26.63 -1.37 9.48
CA GLU A 189 26.40 -1.60 10.91
C GLU A 189 26.04 -3.05 11.25
N ASP A 190 26.04 -3.96 10.27
CA ASP A 190 25.59 -5.37 10.41
C ASP A 190 24.19 -5.53 11.03
N LYS A 191 23.28 -4.61 10.66
CA LYS A 191 21.88 -4.55 11.14
C LYS A 191 20.87 -5.11 10.14
N VAL A 192 21.33 -5.73 9.06
CA VAL A 192 20.45 -6.34 8.06
C VAL A 192 20.13 -7.77 8.48
N PRO A 193 18.86 -8.20 8.46
CA PRO A 193 18.50 -9.58 8.78
C PRO A 193 19.19 -10.60 7.87
N ALA A 194 19.38 -11.82 8.38
CA ALA A 194 20.01 -12.91 7.63
C ALA A 194 19.08 -13.59 6.63
N THR A 195 17.77 -13.34 6.70
CA THR A 195 16.75 -13.98 5.85
C THR A 195 15.74 -12.96 5.32
N LEU A 196 15.21 -13.21 4.12
CA LEU A 196 14.21 -12.39 3.44
C LEU A 196 12.90 -12.29 4.23
N ASP A 197 12.55 -13.33 5.00
CA ASP A 197 11.33 -13.35 5.85
C ASP A 197 11.35 -12.24 6.92
N LYS A 198 12.53 -11.69 7.21
CA LYS A 198 12.70 -10.59 8.15
C LYS A 198 12.91 -9.24 7.48
N PHE A 199 12.98 -9.19 6.14
CA PHE A 199 13.14 -7.93 5.40
C PHE A 199 11.90 -7.06 5.52
N TRP A 200 10.71 -7.67 5.66
CA TRP A 200 9.48 -6.94 5.96
C TRP A 200 9.30 -6.67 7.47
N SER A 201 10.37 -6.22 8.15
CA SER A 201 10.31 -5.87 9.57
C SER A 201 11.15 -4.65 9.91
N GLY A 202 10.77 -3.95 10.99
CA GLY A 202 11.49 -2.79 11.49
C GLY A 202 11.42 -1.56 10.58
N LYS A 203 12.32 -0.60 10.83
CA LYS A 203 12.33 0.73 10.21
C LYS A 203 12.70 0.70 8.72
N ASN A 204 13.61 -0.18 8.32
CA ASN A 204 14.15 -0.22 6.97
C ASN A 204 13.38 -1.16 6.02
N ARG A 205 12.20 -1.66 6.42
CA ARG A 205 11.49 -2.74 5.73
C ARG A 205 11.28 -2.54 4.23
N TYR A 206 10.78 -1.36 3.87
CA TYR A 206 10.59 -0.95 2.47
C TYR A 206 11.92 -0.82 1.73
N GLY A 207 12.97 -0.32 2.40
CA GLY A 207 14.30 -0.14 1.78
C GLY A 207 14.96 -1.46 1.47
N LEU A 208 15.00 -2.35 2.47
CA LEU A 208 15.52 -3.69 2.32
C LEU A 208 14.77 -4.45 1.21
N SER A 209 13.44 -4.53 1.32
CA SER A 209 12.58 -5.23 0.38
C SER A 209 12.68 -4.66 -1.04
N GLY A 210 12.53 -3.35 -1.20
CA GLY A 210 12.59 -2.68 -2.51
C GLY A 210 13.96 -2.79 -3.17
N SER A 211 15.04 -2.74 -2.40
CA SER A 211 16.39 -2.85 -2.94
C SER A 211 16.75 -4.27 -3.40
N VAL A 212 16.15 -5.31 -2.82
CA VAL A 212 16.27 -6.68 -3.34
C VAL A 212 15.55 -6.79 -4.68
N VAL A 213 14.34 -6.23 -4.81
CA VAL A 213 13.63 -6.22 -6.10
C VAL A 213 14.36 -5.39 -7.15
N MET A 214 14.95 -4.26 -6.75
CA MET A 214 15.84 -3.47 -7.60
C MET A 214 17.01 -4.32 -8.13
N TYR A 215 17.68 -5.09 -7.26
CA TYR A 215 18.73 -6.02 -7.69
C TYR A 215 18.20 -7.06 -8.68
N ILE A 216 17.04 -7.68 -8.40
CA ILE A 216 16.44 -8.68 -9.30
C ILE A 216 16.16 -8.06 -10.67
N ASP A 217 15.62 -6.86 -10.72
CA ASP A 217 15.33 -6.17 -11.98
C ASP A 217 16.59 -5.83 -12.77
N GLN A 218 17.62 -5.31 -12.10
CA GLN A 218 18.87 -4.91 -12.76
C GLN A 218 19.69 -6.12 -13.23
N HIS A 219 19.59 -7.26 -12.53
CA HIS A 219 20.34 -8.47 -12.85
C HIS A 219 19.61 -9.39 -13.84
N TYR A 220 18.31 -9.61 -13.64
CA TYR A 220 17.50 -10.56 -14.44
C TYR A 220 16.55 -9.89 -15.44
N GLY A 221 16.33 -8.58 -15.30
CA GLY A 221 15.49 -7.78 -16.19
C GLY A 221 14.01 -7.74 -15.84
N ARG A 222 13.32 -6.74 -16.39
CA ARG A 222 11.90 -6.47 -16.16
C ARG A 222 10.97 -7.63 -16.50
N THR A 223 11.30 -8.38 -17.56
CA THR A 223 10.55 -9.57 -17.95
C THR A 223 10.57 -10.62 -16.85
N LYS A 224 11.69 -10.79 -16.13
CA LYS A 224 11.75 -11.72 -15.01
C LYS A 224 10.81 -11.28 -13.89
N LEU A 225 10.74 -9.99 -13.55
CA LEU A 225 9.78 -9.52 -12.53
C LEU A 225 8.34 -9.91 -12.87
N LEU A 226 7.94 -9.81 -14.14
CA LEU A 226 6.61 -10.22 -14.61
C LEU A 226 6.37 -11.73 -14.44
N GLU A 227 7.37 -12.56 -14.70
CA GLU A 227 7.30 -14.02 -14.54
C GLU A 227 7.17 -14.43 -13.06
N LEU A 228 7.66 -13.61 -12.14
CA LEU A 228 7.56 -13.85 -10.70
C LEU A 228 6.21 -13.44 -10.09
N LEU A 229 5.44 -12.54 -10.75
CA LEU A 229 4.15 -12.06 -10.24
C LEU A 229 3.15 -13.17 -9.86
N PRO A 230 3.01 -14.27 -10.62
CA PRO A 230 2.06 -15.34 -10.31
C PRO A 230 2.45 -16.22 -9.11
N LEU A 231 3.68 -16.12 -8.60
CA LEU A 231 4.19 -16.99 -7.55
C LEU A 231 3.68 -16.54 -6.19
N THR A 232 3.41 -17.51 -5.31
CA THR A 232 2.86 -17.24 -3.97
C THR A 232 3.78 -17.71 -2.85
N LYS A 233 4.87 -18.42 -3.16
CA LYS A 233 5.79 -18.97 -2.15
C LYS A 233 7.23 -18.60 -2.44
N LYS A 234 7.98 -18.21 -1.40
CA LYS A 234 9.41 -17.89 -1.51
C LYS A 234 10.25 -18.99 -2.20
N PRO A 235 10.10 -20.29 -1.87
CA PRO A 235 10.86 -21.34 -2.56
C PRO A 235 10.60 -21.41 -4.07
N GLU A 236 9.38 -21.11 -4.51
CA GLU A 236 9.04 -21.07 -5.94
C GLU A 236 9.74 -19.90 -6.63
N LEU A 237 9.73 -18.71 -6.02
CA LEU A 237 10.44 -17.54 -6.54
C LEU A 237 11.95 -17.78 -6.66
N LEU A 238 12.56 -18.34 -5.61
CA LEU A 238 13.99 -18.66 -5.62
C LEU A 238 14.32 -19.73 -6.67
N SER A 239 13.45 -20.74 -6.81
CA SER A 239 13.60 -21.77 -7.85
C SER A 239 13.49 -21.20 -9.26
N GLU A 240 12.57 -20.25 -9.50
CA GLU A 240 12.42 -19.57 -10.79
C GLU A 240 13.64 -18.68 -11.12
N LEU A 241 14.24 -18.05 -10.11
CA LEU A 241 15.52 -17.33 -10.23
C LEU A 241 16.74 -18.25 -10.32
N LYS A 242 16.59 -19.55 -10.03
CA LYS A 242 17.67 -20.56 -9.99
C LYS A 242 18.79 -20.19 -9.02
N ILE A 243 18.44 -19.66 -7.86
CA ILE A 243 19.37 -19.16 -6.84
C ILE A 243 18.90 -19.60 -5.45
N SER A 244 19.83 -19.78 -4.51
CA SER A 244 19.46 -19.95 -3.10
C SER A 244 19.19 -18.59 -2.44
N GLU A 245 18.55 -18.60 -1.28
CA GLU A 245 18.34 -17.37 -0.51
C GLU A 245 19.68 -16.72 -0.10
N GLU A 246 20.65 -17.54 0.31
CA GLU A 246 21.97 -17.09 0.73
C GLU A 246 22.72 -16.42 -0.43
N GLN A 247 22.66 -17.02 -1.61
CA GLN A 247 23.30 -16.47 -2.81
C GLN A 247 22.61 -15.18 -3.25
N LEU A 248 21.27 -15.12 -3.22
CA LEU A 248 20.52 -13.89 -3.52
C LEU A 248 20.91 -12.75 -2.57
N LEU A 249 20.96 -13.01 -1.26
CA LEU A 249 21.36 -12.01 -0.27
C LEU A 249 22.82 -11.60 -0.43
N ALA A 250 23.73 -12.54 -0.70
CA ALA A 250 25.14 -12.24 -0.90
C ALA A 250 25.36 -11.32 -2.12
N ASP A 251 24.70 -11.60 -3.24
CA ASP A 251 24.86 -10.81 -4.46
C ASP A 251 24.13 -9.47 -4.39
N TRP A 252 22.95 -9.43 -3.78
CA TRP A 252 22.27 -8.17 -3.46
C TRP A 252 23.15 -7.25 -2.60
N LYS A 253 23.80 -7.77 -1.55
CA LYS A 253 24.73 -6.98 -0.72
C LYS A 253 25.86 -6.37 -1.55
N LYS A 254 26.49 -7.16 -2.43
CA LYS A 254 27.54 -6.66 -3.34
C LYS A 254 26.99 -5.58 -4.27
N PHE A 255 25.80 -5.81 -4.84
CA PHE A 255 25.12 -4.85 -5.70
C PHE A 255 24.92 -3.52 -4.98
N ILE A 256 24.31 -3.52 -3.79
CA ILE A 256 24.05 -2.28 -3.03
C ILE A 256 25.34 -1.55 -2.67
N LEU A 257 26.40 -2.25 -2.29
CA LEU A 257 27.69 -1.63 -1.96
C LEU A 257 28.41 -1.08 -3.20
N SER A 258 28.17 -1.65 -4.39
CA SER A 258 28.74 -1.18 -5.66
C SER A 258 27.95 -0.06 -6.33
N THR A 259 26.67 0.10 -5.99
CA THR A 259 25.77 1.04 -6.65
C THR A 259 25.95 2.44 -6.06
N GLY A 260 26.74 3.31 -6.71
CA GLY A 260 26.84 4.74 -6.39
C GLY A 260 27.75 5.10 -5.21
N ASN A 261 29.00 5.45 -5.52
CA ASN A 261 29.56 6.75 -5.10
C ASN A 261 29.12 7.80 -6.11
#